data_AF-A0A6G1L1V9-F1
#
_entry.id   AF-A0A6G1L1V9-F1
#
_cell.length_a   1.000
_cell.length_b   1.000
_cell.length_c   1.000
_cell.angle_alpha   90.00
_cell.angle_beta   90.00
_cell.angle_gamma   90.00
#
_symmetry.space_group_name_H-M   'P 1'
#
loop_
_entity.id
_entity.type
_entity.pdbx_description
1 polymer ?
#
loop_
_entity_poly.entity_id
_entity_poly.type
_entity_poly.pdbx_seq_one_letter_code
_entity_poly.pdbx_strand_id
1 'polypeptide(L)'
;MVVVMDSEGPEYTPVSSRRGSSSGPGLPQYRSSSHHSSSSSRTARRTASSSQYHSRGSDHTSSSHRIKEEQKRTHERKARADQCAVLQDREDIHNIFFAWSCNKSQSTGNGHSSGLVGDKLANSQASVGLLAHLVQEKLRQGLESGNLALVQAEMRAVCDRAVNHPRGPLAGTWLDTGLDNDECITIKSGDKSCHNPNHKVRFADARDCRKLRRMATTFTRVSDEYPGNKQALHAQWEPALAIIEQKFGAVTKFLGQMIEMIERTIPRKR
;
A
#
# COMPACT_ATOMS: atom_id res chain seq x y z
N MET A 1 -39.93 0.59 27.99
CA MET A 1 -39.19 -0.68 28.11
C MET A 1 -37.93 -0.54 27.28
N VAL A 2 -36.78 -0.30 27.93
CA VAL A 2 -35.50 -0.05 27.26
C VAL A 2 -34.72 -1.36 27.27
N VAL A 3 -34.47 -1.92 26.09
CA VAL A 3 -33.63 -3.11 25.93
C VAL A 3 -32.19 -2.62 25.81
N VAL A 4 -31.42 -2.80 26.88
CA VAL A 4 -29.96 -2.68 26.86
C VAL A 4 -29.43 -3.96 26.25
N MET A 5 -28.80 -3.87 25.08
CA MET A 5 -28.03 -4.96 24.50
C MET A 5 -26.55 -4.73 24.80
N ASP A 6 -26.04 -5.47 25.78
CA ASP A 6 -24.60 -5.62 26.01
C ASP A 6 -24.01 -6.45 24.87
N SER A 7 -23.27 -5.79 23.99
CA SER A 7 -22.47 -6.43 22.95
C SER A 7 -21.00 -6.32 23.32
N GLU A 8 -20.53 -7.23 24.18
CA GLU A 8 -19.10 -7.50 24.35
C GLU A 8 -18.57 -8.20 23.09
N GLY A 9 -18.12 -7.40 22.11
CA GLY A 9 -17.32 -7.90 21.00
C GLY A 9 -15.90 -8.22 21.47
N PRO A 10 -15.23 -9.25 20.92
CA PRO A 10 -13.87 -9.58 21.31
C PRO A 10 -12.90 -8.44 20.96
N GLU A 11 -12.25 -7.88 21.97
CA GLU A 11 -11.16 -6.92 21.82
C GLU A 11 -10.00 -7.53 21.02
N TYR A 12 -9.86 -7.06 19.79
CA TYR A 12 -8.70 -7.35 18.96
C TYR A 12 -7.46 -6.64 19.53
N THR A 13 -6.60 -7.39 20.20
CA THR A 13 -5.26 -6.95 20.60
C THR A 13 -4.23 -7.37 19.54
N PRO A 14 -3.54 -6.45 18.86
CA PRO A 14 -2.45 -6.81 17.96
C PRO A 14 -1.28 -7.38 18.77
N VAL A 15 -1.00 -8.67 18.54
CA VAL A 15 0.06 -9.39 19.23
C VAL A 15 1.44 -8.97 18.70
N SER A 16 2.21 -8.35 19.61
CA SER A 16 3.67 -8.37 19.70
C SER A 16 4.49 -7.73 18.57
N SER A 17 4.64 -6.40 18.66
CA SER A 17 5.92 -5.76 18.37
C SER A 17 6.94 -6.25 19.38
N ARG A 18 8.09 -6.75 18.90
CA ARG A 18 9.27 -7.06 19.72
C ARG A 18 9.53 -5.90 20.70
N ARG A 19 9.36 -6.15 22.00
CA ARG A 19 9.83 -5.29 23.08
C ARG A 19 11.34 -5.07 22.89
N GLY A 20 11.71 -3.88 22.43
CA GLY A 20 13.01 -3.31 22.78
C GLY A 20 12.90 -2.85 24.23
N SER A 21 13.78 -3.37 25.09
CA SER A 21 13.82 -3.04 26.50
C SER A 21 13.87 -1.53 26.72
N SER A 22 12.89 -1.06 27.48
CA SER A 22 12.82 0.26 28.08
C SER A 22 13.89 0.41 29.16
N SER A 23 14.89 1.24 28.91
CA SER A 23 15.69 1.89 29.96
C SER A 23 15.16 3.32 30.09
N GLY A 24 14.55 3.62 31.22
CA GLY A 24 13.99 4.94 31.55
C GLY A 24 15.04 6.04 31.75
N PRO A 25 14.59 7.28 32.04
CA PRO A 25 15.39 8.48 31.96
C PRO A 25 16.18 8.73 33.27
N GLY A 26 17.49 8.91 33.14
CA GLY A 26 18.37 9.39 34.22
C GLY A 26 19.00 10.72 33.83
N LEU A 27 18.78 11.74 34.64
CA LEU A 27 19.34 13.09 34.57
C LEU A 27 20.88 13.11 34.64
N PRO A 28 21.55 14.21 34.24
CA PRO A 28 22.99 14.26 34.03
C PRO A 28 23.73 14.46 35.36
N GLN A 29 24.79 13.68 35.59
CA GLN A 29 25.81 14.03 36.56
C GLN A 29 27.19 14.12 35.91
N TYR A 30 27.74 15.32 36.09
CA TYR A 30 29.07 15.80 35.81
C TYR A 30 30.10 14.98 36.60
N ARG A 31 31.10 14.40 35.93
CA ARG A 31 32.42 14.14 36.54
C ARG A 31 33.50 14.03 35.46
N SER A 32 34.38 15.02 35.48
CA SER A 32 35.67 15.04 34.80
C SER A 32 36.60 13.95 35.34
N SER A 33 37.39 13.33 34.45
CA SER A 33 38.87 13.35 34.48
C SER A 33 39.53 12.13 33.83
N SER A 34 40.40 12.44 32.86
CA SER A 34 41.75 11.89 32.58
C SER A 34 42.00 10.42 32.15
N HIS A 35 42.60 10.32 30.95
CA HIS A 35 43.77 9.51 30.52
C HIS A 35 43.78 7.98 30.71
N HIS A 36 43.85 7.23 29.59
CA HIS A 36 45.05 6.48 29.14
C HIS A 36 44.77 5.57 27.93
N SER A 37 45.54 5.80 26.86
CA SER A 37 46.25 4.85 25.99
C SER A 37 45.71 3.43 25.70
N SER A 38 45.47 3.20 24.41
CA SER A 38 46.08 2.16 23.55
C SER A 38 45.88 0.65 23.79
N SER A 39 45.62 0.01 22.63
CA SER A 39 46.06 -1.33 22.19
C SER A 39 45.32 -2.59 22.66
N SER A 40 44.70 -3.24 21.66
CA SER A 40 44.99 -4.60 21.18
C SER A 40 45.05 -5.71 22.23
N SER A 41 44.05 -6.58 22.22
CA SER A 41 44.26 -8.02 22.44
C SER A 41 43.15 -8.86 21.80
N ARG A 42 43.58 -9.65 20.82
CA ARG A 42 42.88 -10.78 20.24
C ARG A 42 42.43 -11.75 21.33
N THR A 43 41.19 -12.21 21.26
CA THR A 43 40.83 -13.57 21.72
C THR A 43 39.88 -14.20 20.71
N ALA A 44 40.48 -14.85 19.72
CA ALA A 44 39.86 -15.98 19.06
C ALA A 44 39.85 -17.14 20.08
N ARG A 45 38.66 -17.64 20.45
CA ARG A 45 38.52 -18.96 21.07
C ARG A 45 37.57 -19.83 20.23
N ARG A 46 38.22 -20.81 19.62
CA ARG A 46 37.74 -22.03 18.97
C ARG A 46 36.45 -22.63 19.56
N THR A 47 35.55 -22.94 18.63
CA THR A 47 34.83 -24.21 18.46
C THR A 47 34.84 -25.19 19.64
N ALA A 48 33.66 -25.39 20.24
CA ALA A 48 33.26 -26.66 20.82
C ALA A 48 31.85 -27.01 20.29
N SER A 49 31.80 -28.14 19.62
CA SER A 49 30.66 -28.79 19.02
C SER A 49 29.50 -28.97 20.01
N SER A 50 28.32 -28.53 19.62
CA SER A 50 27.05 -29.03 20.15
C SER A 50 26.10 -29.28 18.98
N SER A 51 26.56 -30.13 18.06
CA SER A 51 25.71 -30.86 17.12
C SER A 51 25.03 -31.99 17.89
N GLN A 52 24.06 -31.66 18.75
CA GLN A 52 23.09 -32.63 19.25
C GLN A 52 21.93 -32.69 18.25
N TYR A 53 22.21 -33.36 17.15
CA TYR A 53 21.23 -33.90 16.23
C TYR A 53 20.52 -35.09 16.92
N HIS A 54 19.61 -34.78 17.83
CA HIS A 54 18.62 -35.74 18.33
C HIS A 54 17.24 -35.29 17.87
N SER A 55 16.83 -35.75 16.69
CA SER A 55 15.44 -36.13 16.48
C SER A 55 15.34 -37.16 15.36
N ARG A 56 15.67 -38.41 15.71
CA ARG A 56 15.14 -39.58 15.02
C ARG A 56 13.71 -39.79 15.54
N GLY A 57 12.75 -39.75 14.63
CA GLY A 57 11.52 -40.54 14.72
C GLY A 57 10.48 -40.09 15.74
N SER A 58 9.58 -39.22 15.31
CA SER A 58 8.16 -39.27 15.70
C SER A 58 7.34 -38.59 14.61
N ASP A 59 7.18 -39.27 13.47
CA ASP A 59 6.23 -38.93 12.41
C ASP A 59 4.78 -39.22 12.84
N HIS A 60 4.41 -38.70 14.00
CA HIS A 60 3.04 -38.64 14.50
C HIS A 60 2.72 -37.19 14.92
N THR A 61 3.14 -36.20 14.12
CA THR A 61 2.36 -34.97 14.07
C THR A 61 1.03 -35.35 13.45
N SER A 62 0.00 -35.51 14.28
CA SER A 62 -1.35 -35.86 13.83
C SER A 62 -1.69 -34.99 12.62
N SER A 63 -2.29 -35.58 11.57
CA SER A 63 -2.73 -34.85 10.37
C SER A 63 -3.44 -33.53 10.72
N SER A 64 -4.19 -33.55 11.83
CA SER A 64 -4.84 -32.38 12.44
C SER A 64 -3.89 -31.21 12.77
N HIS A 65 -2.70 -31.46 13.33
CA HIS A 65 -1.74 -30.40 13.65
C HIS A 65 -1.15 -29.74 12.39
N ARG A 66 -0.84 -30.55 11.35
CA ARG A 66 -0.35 -30.01 10.07
C ARG A 66 -1.41 -29.17 9.35
N ILE A 67 -2.67 -29.62 9.38
CA ILE A 67 -3.80 -28.86 8.81
C ILE A 67 -3.97 -27.52 9.53
N LYS A 68 -3.94 -27.50 10.87
CA LYS A 68 -4.06 -26.26 11.67
C LYS A 68 -2.91 -25.29 11.39
N GLU A 69 -1.68 -25.79 11.25
CA GLU A 69 -0.53 -24.94 10.96
C GLU A 69 -0.63 -24.30 9.56
N GLU A 70 -1.08 -25.06 8.55
CA GLU A 70 -1.30 -24.52 7.21
C GLU A 70 -2.47 -23.52 7.16
N GLN A 71 -3.56 -23.79 7.89
CA GLN A 71 -4.65 -22.82 8.06
C GLN A 71 -4.18 -21.51 8.70
N LYS A 72 -3.31 -21.59 9.72
CA LYS A 72 -2.72 -20.40 10.35
C LYS A 72 -1.85 -19.63 9.35
N ARG A 73 -0.99 -20.32 8.59
CA ARG A 73 -0.12 -19.69 7.59
C ARG A 73 -0.90 -19.03 6.47
N THR A 74 -1.96 -19.67 5.99
CA THR A 74 -2.84 -19.11 4.95
C THR A 74 -3.60 -17.88 5.45
N HIS A 75 -4.14 -17.93 6.67
CA HIS A 75 -4.77 -16.76 7.31
C HIS A 75 -3.79 -15.59 7.47
N GLU A 76 -2.56 -15.85 7.94
CA GLU A 76 -1.55 -14.81 8.11
C GLU A 76 -1.09 -14.21 6.77
N ARG A 77 -0.98 -15.02 5.71
CA ARG A 77 -0.70 -14.53 4.35
C ARG A 77 -1.82 -13.62 3.85
N LYS A 78 -3.08 -14.02 4.04
CA LYS A 78 -4.24 -13.21 3.68
C LYS A 78 -4.26 -11.89 4.44
N ALA A 79 -4.10 -11.91 5.76
CA ALA A 79 -4.06 -10.69 6.57
C ALA A 79 -2.96 -9.72 6.15
N ARG A 80 -1.78 -10.23 5.76
CA ARG A 80 -0.70 -9.40 5.19
C ARG A 80 -1.09 -8.82 3.84
N ALA A 81 -1.69 -9.61 2.96
CA ALA A 81 -2.15 -9.14 1.65
C ALA A 81 -3.20 -8.03 1.79
N ASP A 82 -4.20 -8.23 2.65
CA ASP A 82 -5.25 -7.24 2.94
C ASP A 82 -4.64 -5.95 3.49
N GLN A 83 -3.68 -6.04 4.42
CA GLN A 83 -2.95 -4.88 4.92
C GLN A 83 -2.17 -4.16 3.79
N CYS A 84 -1.54 -4.90 2.89
CA CYS A 84 -0.81 -4.32 1.76
C CYS A 84 -1.76 -3.59 0.81
N ALA A 85 -2.93 -4.15 0.51
CA ALA A 85 -3.94 -3.50 -0.32
C ALA A 85 -4.36 -2.15 0.26
N VAL A 86 -4.69 -2.08 1.56
CA VAL A 86 -5.05 -0.82 2.22
C VAL A 86 -3.92 0.22 2.17
N LEU A 87 -2.66 -0.22 2.32
CA LEU A 87 -1.52 0.68 2.24
C LEU A 87 -1.34 1.23 0.82
N GLN A 88 -1.58 0.41 -0.20
CA GLN A 88 -1.51 0.81 -1.60
C GLN A 88 -2.63 1.80 -1.94
N ASP A 89 -3.86 1.52 -1.51
CA ASP A 89 -5.01 2.43 -1.64
C ASP A 89 -4.71 3.81 -1.08
N ARG A 90 -4.12 3.83 0.11
CA ARG A 90 -3.71 5.05 0.79
C ARG A 90 -2.63 5.83 0.03
N GLU A 91 -1.60 5.14 -0.50
CA GLU A 91 -0.57 5.79 -1.32
C GLU A 91 -1.16 6.35 -2.62
N ASP A 92 -2.09 5.62 -3.24
CA ASP A 92 -2.73 6.03 -4.48
C ASP A 92 -3.67 7.24 -4.26
N ILE A 93 -4.41 7.28 -3.14
CA ILE A 93 -5.18 8.47 -2.71
C ILE A 93 -4.26 9.69 -2.67
N HIS A 94 -3.11 9.59 -2.00
CA HIS A 94 -2.22 10.74 -1.90
C HIS A 94 -1.68 11.20 -3.25
N ASN A 95 -1.30 10.23 -4.07
CA ASN A 95 -0.69 10.53 -5.36
C ASN A 95 -1.69 11.11 -6.35
N ILE A 96 -2.91 10.56 -6.41
CA ILE A 96 -3.89 10.91 -7.43
C ILE A 96 -4.67 12.17 -7.05
N PHE A 97 -5.11 12.30 -5.79
CA PHE A 97 -5.94 13.45 -5.40
C PHE A 97 -5.13 14.67 -4.95
N PHE A 98 -3.94 14.46 -4.37
CA PHE A 98 -3.16 15.58 -3.79
C PHE A 98 -1.83 15.81 -4.49
N ALA A 99 -1.54 15.06 -5.57
CA ALA A 99 -0.25 15.08 -6.25
C ALA A 99 0.94 14.90 -5.29
N TRP A 100 0.71 14.23 -4.15
CA TRP A 100 1.72 14.06 -3.12
C TRP A 100 2.37 12.69 -3.25
N SER A 101 3.70 12.67 -3.24
CA SER A 101 4.50 11.45 -3.21
C SER A 101 5.55 11.53 -2.12
N CYS A 102 5.76 10.44 -1.39
CA CYS A 102 6.81 10.38 -0.40
C CYS A 102 8.19 10.41 -1.09
N ASN A 103 9.02 11.40 -0.73
CA ASN A 103 10.39 11.54 -1.24
C ASN A 103 11.34 10.45 -0.73
N LYS A 104 10.97 9.79 0.38
CA LYS A 104 11.76 8.71 0.97
C LYS A 104 11.34 7.39 0.35
N SER A 105 12.26 6.77 -0.40
CA SER A 105 12.07 5.43 -0.93
C SER A 105 12.13 4.39 0.19
N GLN A 106 11.48 3.26 -0.04
CA GLN A 106 11.53 2.15 0.90
C GLN A 106 12.90 1.49 0.96
N SER A 107 13.37 1.17 2.17
CA SER A 107 14.58 0.36 2.35
C SER A 107 14.32 -1.11 2.00
N THR A 108 15.32 -1.73 1.36
CA THR A 108 15.38 -3.16 1.07
C THR A 108 15.48 -3.94 2.39
N GLY A 109 14.37 -4.49 2.88
CA GLY A 109 14.38 -5.35 4.06
C GLY A 109 13.02 -5.52 4.75
N ASN A 110 12.25 -4.44 4.91
CA ASN A 110 11.02 -4.47 5.72
C ASN A 110 9.78 -3.83 5.04
N GLY A 111 9.89 -3.43 3.77
CA GLY A 111 8.81 -2.72 3.09
C GLY A 111 8.50 -3.18 1.66
N HIS A 112 9.47 -3.74 0.93
CA HIS A 112 9.31 -4.00 -0.51
C HIS A 112 8.13 -4.92 -0.86
N SER A 113 7.74 -5.80 0.08
CA SER A 113 6.58 -6.68 -0.07
C SER A 113 5.22 -5.98 0.02
N SER A 114 5.17 -4.72 0.48
CA SER A 114 3.92 -3.96 0.61
C SER A 114 3.41 -3.37 -0.71
N GLY A 115 4.22 -3.44 -1.78
CA GLY A 115 3.85 -2.88 -3.10
C GLY A 115 3.73 -1.34 -3.10
N LEU A 116 4.38 -0.69 -2.13
CA LEU A 116 4.49 0.76 -2.04
C LEU A 116 5.71 1.27 -2.80
N VAL A 117 5.65 2.51 -3.26
CA VAL A 117 6.80 3.24 -3.77
C VAL A 117 7.51 3.98 -2.62
N GLY A 118 6.73 4.64 -1.77
CA GLY A 118 7.19 5.46 -0.67
C GLY A 118 7.30 4.73 0.67
N ASP A 119 8.06 5.31 1.59
CA ASP A 119 8.18 4.85 2.98
C ASP A 119 6.80 4.68 3.64
N LYS A 120 6.58 3.51 4.27
CA LYS A 120 5.28 3.15 4.87
C LYS A 120 4.89 4.11 6.00
N LEU A 121 5.86 4.51 6.83
CA LEU A 121 5.61 5.40 7.97
C LEU A 121 5.29 6.80 7.49
N ALA A 122 6.07 7.34 6.55
CA ALA A 122 5.82 8.65 5.98
C ALA A 122 4.44 8.73 5.30
N ASN A 123 4.07 7.70 4.53
CA ASN A 123 2.70 7.59 4.00
C ASN A 123 1.66 7.56 5.12
N SER A 124 1.88 6.83 6.22
CA SER A 124 0.93 6.81 7.34
C SER A 124 0.77 8.17 8.00
N GLN A 125 1.89 8.88 8.20
CA GLN A 125 1.89 10.21 8.81
C GLN A 125 1.12 11.22 7.94
N ALA A 126 1.33 11.19 6.62
CA ALA A 126 0.60 12.03 5.69
C ALA A 126 -0.92 11.78 5.76
N SER A 127 -1.35 10.51 5.80
CA SER A 127 -2.77 10.18 5.90
C SER A 127 -3.39 10.63 7.22
N VAL A 128 -2.70 10.40 8.35
CA VAL A 128 -3.22 10.80 9.66
C VAL A 128 -3.33 12.32 9.75
N GLY A 129 -2.32 13.05 9.28
CA GLY A 129 -2.36 14.51 9.25
C GLY A 129 -3.50 15.05 8.39
N LEU A 130 -3.66 14.51 7.18
CA LEU A 130 -4.76 14.89 6.29
C LEU A 130 -6.13 14.54 6.88
N LEU A 131 -6.31 13.32 7.39
CA LEU A 131 -7.57 12.87 7.97
C LEU A 131 -7.96 13.73 9.17
N ALA A 132 -7.01 14.01 10.07
CA ALA A 132 -7.26 14.85 11.24
C ALA A 132 -7.71 16.25 10.82
N HIS A 133 -7.05 16.85 9.82
CA HIS A 133 -7.41 18.15 9.28
C HIS A 133 -8.83 18.15 8.67
N LEU A 134 -9.14 17.19 7.80
CA LEU A 134 -10.45 17.11 7.13
C LEU A 134 -11.59 16.84 8.12
N VAL A 135 -11.38 15.94 9.09
CA VAL A 135 -12.37 15.65 10.14
C VAL A 135 -12.60 16.88 11.01
N GLN A 136 -11.54 17.54 11.47
CA GLN A 136 -11.67 18.76 12.27
C GLN A 136 -12.44 19.84 11.52
N GLU A 137 -12.12 20.06 10.25
CA GLU A 137 -12.78 21.07 9.43
C GLU A 137 -14.28 20.77 9.23
N LYS A 138 -14.63 19.51 8.97
CA LYS A 138 -16.03 19.09 8.84
C LYS A 138 -16.80 19.18 10.16
N LEU A 139 -16.18 18.82 11.28
CA LEU A 139 -16.81 18.96 12.60
C LEU A 139 -17.00 20.44 12.97
N ARG A 140 -16.05 21.31 12.63
CA ARG A 140 -16.18 22.77 12.78
C ARG A 140 -17.37 23.31 11.99
N GLN A 141 -17.50 22.92 10.71
CA GLN A 141 -18.66 23.28 9.88
C GLN A 141 -19.98 22.76 10.48
N GLY A 142 -19.98 21.54 11.03
CA GLY A 142 -21.13 20.97 11.72
C GLY A 142 -21.53 21.73 12.99
N LEU A 143 -20.55 22.22 13.76
CA LEU A 143 -20.78 23.07 14.93
C LEU A 143 -21.37 24.42 14.52
N GLU A 144 -20.78 25.06 13.51
CA GLU A 144 -21.21 26.38 13.02
C GLU A 144 -22.63 26.34 12.41
N SER A 145 -23.00 25.23 11.78
CA SER A 145 -24.32 25.04 11.17
C SER A 145 -25.37 24.41 12.10
N GLY A 146 -25.00 24.03 13.32
CA GLY A 146 -25.89 23.34 14.27
C GLY A 146 -26.22 21.89 13.91
N ASN A 147 -25.52 21.28 12.95
CA ASN A 147 -25.78 19.93 12.42
C ASN A 147 -24.73 18.90 12.82
N LEU A 148 -24.03 19.10 13.95
CA LEU A 148 -22.92 18.23 14.39
C LEU A 148 -23.30 16.73 14.41
N ALA A 149 -24.49 16.39 14.92
CA ALA A 149 -24.93 15.00 15.01
C ALA A 149 -25.08 14.32 13.64
N LEU A 150 -25.58 15.07 12.64
CA LEU A 150 -25.71 14.58 11.27
C LEU A 150 -24.33 14.33 10.66
N VAL A 151 -23.41 15.29 10.79
CA VAL A 151 -22.02 15.16 10.30
C VAL A 151 -21.32 13.96 10.92
N GLN A 152 -21.47 13.74 12.24
CA GLN A 152 -20.89 12.59 12.91
C GLN A 152 -21.50 11.26 12.45
N ALA A 153 -22.81 11.22 12.18
CA ALA A 153 -23.48 10.05 11.63
C ALA A 153 -22.99 9.72 10.22
N GLU A 154 -22.81 10.73 9.36
CA GLU A 154 -22.24 10.58 8.02
C GLU A 154 -20.81 10.04 8.06
N MET A 155 -19.95 10.61 8.92
CA MET A 155 -18.58 10.13 9.10
C MET A 155 -18.54 8.67 9.57
N ARG A 156 -19.40 8.30 10.52
CA ARG A 156 -19.52 6.91 10.97
C ARG A 156 -19.93 5.99 9.83
N ALA A 157 -20.94 6.38 9.05
CA ALA A 157 -21.39 5.60 7.90
C ALA A 157 -20.30 5.43 6.84
N VAL A 158 -19.42 6.44 6.64
CA VAL A 158 -18.25 6.33 5.76
C VAL A 158 -17.28 5.26 6.29
N CYS A 159 -16.94 5.29 7.58
CA CYS A 159 -16.07 4.29 8.20
C CYS A 159 -16.66 2.87 8.13
N ASP A 160 -17.95 2.72 8.46
CA ASP A 160 -18.62 1.43 8.44
C ASP A 160 -18.66 0.84 7.02
N ARG A 161 -18.95 1.67 6.01
CA ARG A 161 -18.85 1.22 4.61
C ARG A 161 -17.43 0.82 4.26
N ALA A 162 -16.41 1.59 4.63
CA ALA A 162 -15.03 1.29 4.27
C ALA A 162 -14.53 -0.05 4.84
N VAL A 163 -14.99 -0.43 6.04
CA VAL A 163 -14.60 -1.69 6.70
C VAL A 163 -15.41 -2.88 6.20
N ASN A 164 -16.71 -2.70 5.96
CA ASN A 164 -17.62 -3.81 5.68
C ASN A 164 -17.86 -4.06 4.19
N HIS A 165 -17.45 -3.15 3.31
CA HIS A 165 -17.72 -3.29 1.88
C HIS A 165 -16.85 -4.39 1.25
N PRO A 166 -17.41 -5.38 0.51
CA PRO A 166 -16.66 -6.52 -0.04
C PRO A 166 -15.52 -6.15 -0.99
N ARG A 167 -15.63 -4.98 -1.63
CA ARG A 167 -14.64 -4.43 -2.59
C ARG A 167 -13.58 -3.54 -1.92
N GLY A 168 -13.57 -3.45 -0.59
CA GLY A 168 -12.61 -2.66 0.16
C GLY A 168 -12.97 -1.17 0.32
N PRO A 169 -12.06 -0.37 0.88
CA PRO A 169 -12.32 0.99 1.36
C PRO A 169 -12.54 2.03 0.25
N LEU A 170 -12.05 1.75 -0.96
CA LEU A 170 -12.22 2.64 -2.11
C LEU A 170 -13.57 2.47 -2.81
N ALA A 171 -14.39 1.49 -2.42
CA ALA A 171 -15.63 1.19 -3.10
C ALA A 171 -16.58 2.40 -3.18
N GLY A 172 -17.08 2.68 -4.39
CA GLY A 172 -17.96 3.82 -4.68
C GLY A 172 -17.24 5.17 -4.80
N THR A 173 -15.91 5.22 -4.64
CA THR A 173 -15.12 6.44 -4.88
C THR A 173 -14.70 6.54 -6.35
N TRP A 174 -14.16 7.69 -6.77
CA TRP A 174 -13.57 7.81 -8.12
C TRP A 174 -12.36 6.89 -8.35
N LEU A 175 -11.70 6.42 -7.28
CA LEU A 175 -10.58 5.46 -7.35
C LEU A 175 -11.01 3.99 -7.42
N ASP A 176 -12.31 3.72 -7.29
CA ASP A 176 -12.85 2.35 -7.33
C ASP A 176 -12.70 1.75 -8.74
N THR A 177 -11.78 0.81 -8.95
CA THR A 177 -11.58 0.20 -10.27
C THR A 177 -12.62 -0.86 -10.64
N GLY A 178 -13.60 -1.15 -9.77
CA GLY A 178 -14.59 -2.21 -10.01
C GLY A 178 -14.09 -3.61 -9.63
N LEU A 179 -14.90 -4.65 -9.93
CA LEU A 179 -14.62 -6.06 -9.60
C LEU A 179 -13.75 -6.78 -10.64
N ASP A 180 -13.46 -6.15 -11.77
CA ASP A 180 -13.00 -6.86 -12.97
C ASP A 180 -11.50 -7.14 -12.95
N ASN A 181 -11.05 -8.14 -12.19
CA ASN A 181 -9.75 -8.83 -12.34
C ASN A 181 -8.56 -7.93 -12.73
N ASP A 182 -8.51 -6.74 -12.16
CA ASP A 182 -7.65 -5.66 -12.66
C ASP A 182 -6.40 -5.43 -11.82
N GLU A 183 -6.17 -6.31 -10.85
CA GLU A 183 -5.04 -6.21 -9.96
C GLU A 183 -3.73 -6.44 -10.72
N CYS A 184 -2.71 -5.63 -10.42
CA CYS A 184 -1.41 -5.84 -11.02
C CYS A 184 -0.78 -7.12 -10.45
N ILE A 185 -0.45 -8.08 -11.31
CA ILE A 185 0.14 -9.36 -10.92
C ILE A 185 1.65 -9.33 -11.17
N THR A 186 2.44 -9.73 -10.20
CA THR A 186 3.89 -10.01 -10.37
C THR A 186 4.12 -11.53 -10.37
N ILE A 187 4.94 -12.05 -11.29
CA ILE A 187 5.12 -13.52 -11.45
C ILE A 187 6.00 -14.10 -10.34
N LYS A 188 7.01 -13.36 -9.91
CA LYS A 188 7.98 -13.83 -8.91
C LYS A 188 8.19 -12.77 -7.84
N SER A 189 8.50 -13.23 -6.62
CA SER A 189 8.97 -12.36 -5.54
C SER A 189 10.23 -11.61 -6.01
N GLY A 190 10.14 -10.28 -6.11
CA GLY A 190 11.22 -9.41 -6.58
C GLY A 190 11.10 -8.97 -8.04
N ASP A 191 10.20 -9.56 -8.82
CA ASP A 191 9.80 -8.99 -10.10
C ASP A 191 8.95 -7.74 -9.84
N LYS A 192 9.34 -6.65 -10.49
CA LYS A 192 8.61 -5.39 -10.40
C LYS A 192 7.58 -5.28 -11.50
N SER A 193 7.70 -6.02 -12.59
CA SER A 193 6.86 -5.82 -13.77
C SER A 193 5.44 -6.36 -13.60
N CYS A 194 4.49 -5.69 -14.24
CA CYS A 194 3.09 -6.15 -14.28
C CYS A 194 2.93 -7.22 -15.37
N HIS A 195 2.31 -8.34 -15.00
CA HIS A 195 2.03 -9.47 -15.88
C HIS A 195 0.55 -9.84 -15.95
N ASN A 196 -0.35 -8.97 -15.49
CA ASN A 196 -1.78 -9.24 -15.63
C ASN A 196 -2.14 -9.28 -17.15
N PRO A 197 -2.70 -10.39 -17.66
CA PRO A 197 -3.03 -10.53 -19.09
C PRO A 197 -4.14 -9.57 -19.55
N ASN A 198 -4.97 -9.09 -18.64
CA ASN A 198 -6.00 -8.09 -18.93
C ASN A 198 -5.40 -6.68 -19.10
N HIS A 199 -4.12 -6.49 -18.76
CA HIS A 199 -3.43 -5.22 -18.86
C HIS A 199 -2.83 -5.11 -20.26
N LYS A 200 -3.44 -4.29 -21.12
CA LYS A 200 -2.99 -4.07 -22.51
C LYS A 200 -1.54 -3.56 -22.60
N VAL A 201 -1.08 -2.87 -21.56
CA VAL A 201 0.27 -2.31 -21.48
C VAL A 201 1.01 -2.95 -20.32
N ARG A 202 2.17 -3.54 -20.61
CA ARG A 202 3.08 -4.06 -19.60
C ARG A 202 3.96 -2.93 -19.08
N PHE A 203 3.94 -2.73 -17.78
CA PHE A 203 4.82 -1.78 -17.12
C PHE A 203 6.00 -2.51 -16.51
N ALA A 204 7.17 -1.88 -16.58
CA ALA A 204 8.36 -2.32 -15.86
C ALA A 204 8.14 -2.35 -14.33
N ASP A 205 7.18 -1.56 -13.84
CA ASP A 205 6.76 -1.51 -12.45
C ASP A 205 5.23 -1.64 -12.32
N ALA A 206 4.76 -2.67 -11.62
CA ALA A 206 3.38 -2.95 -11.30
C ALA A 206 2.77 -1.87 -10.42
N ARG A 207 3.59 -1.15 -9.64
CA ARG A 207 3.15 -0.01 -8.83
C ARG A 207 2.80 1.18 -9.72
N ASP A 208 3.62 1.45 -10.73
CA ASP A 208 3.32 2.47 -11.74
C ASP A 208 2.06 2.09 -12.53
N CYS A 209 1.95 0.82 -12.93
CA CYS A 209 0.76 0.30 -13.61
C CYS A 209 -0.52 0.59 -12.81
N ARG A 210 -0.55 0.19 -11.53
CA ARG A 210 -1.69 0.39 -10.63
C ARG A 210 -2.09 1.87 -10.54
N LYS A 211 -1.13 2.75 -10.28
CA LYS A 211 -1.38 4.20 -10.13
C LYS A 211 -1.94 4.80 -11.41
N LEU A 212 -1.33 4.50 -12.55
CA LEU A 212 -1.75 5.05 -13.83
C LEU A 212 -3.15 4.58 -14.23
N ARG A 213 -3.51 3.33 -13.91
CA ARG A 213 -4.86 2.80 -14.16
C ARG A 213 -5.91 3.45 -13.27
N ARG A 214 -5.64 3.60 -11.98
CA ARG A 214 -6.53 4.31 -11.04
C ARG A 214 -6.70 5.77 -11.42
N MET A 215 -5.61 6.41 -11.83
CA MET A 215 -5.65 7.76 -12.35
C MET A 215 -6.53 7.82 -13.60
N ALA A 216 -6.30 6.99 -14.62
CA ALA A 216 -7.15 6.96 -15.82
C ALA A 216 -8.64 6.74 -15.48
N THR A 217 -8.96 5.80 -14.58
CA THR A 217 -10.34 5.54 -14.12
C THR A 217 -10.96 6.78 -13.46
N THR A 218 -10.20 7.43 -12.59
CA THR A 218 -10.62 8.65 -11.90
C THR A 218 -10.86 9.77 -12.91
N PHE A 219 -9.94 9.96 -13.88
CA PHE A 219 -10.09 10.97 -14.93
C PHE A 219 -11.39 10.78 -15.70
N THR A 220 -11.65 9.56 -16.16
CA THR A 220 -12.87 9.23 -16.91
C THR A 220 -14.11 9.56 -16.10
N ARG A 221 -14.20 9.06 -14.85
CA ARG A 221 -15.37 9.29 -14.00
C ARG A 221 -15.61 10.75 -13.67
N VAL A 222 -14.56 11.47 -13.28
CA VAL A 222 -14.70 12.90 -12.95
C VAL A 222 -15.06 13.70 -14.21
N SER A 223 -14.50 13.34 -15.38
CA SER A 223 -14.85 13.99 -16.64
C SER A 223 -16.31 13.74 -17.05
N ASP A 224 -16.82 12.53 -16.80
CA ASP A 224 -18.21 12.16 -17.10
C ASP A 224 -19.19 12.85 -16.14
N GLU A 225 -18.85 12.94 -14.86
CA GLU A 225 -19.67 13.57 -13.82
C GLU A 225 -19.64 15.11 -13.90
N TYR A 226 -18.50 15.69 -14.29
CA TYR A 226 -18.27 17.14 -14.37
C TYR A 226 -17.73 17.59 -15.74
N PRO A 227 -18.52 17.51 -16.82
CA PRO A 227 -18.05 17.82 -18.17
C PRO A 227 -17.55 19.26 -18.33
N GLY A 228 -18.10 20.21 -17.56
CA GLY A 228 -17.66 21.62 -17.56
C GLY A 228 -16.26 21.85 -17.00
N ASN A 229 -15.73 20.91 -16.21
CA ASN A 229 -14.41 21.00 -15.59
C ASN A 229 -13.32 20.27 -16.39
N LYS A 230 -13.65 19.69 -17.55
CA LYS A 230 -12.73 18.85 -18.33
C LYS A 230 -11.41 19.57 -18.66
N GLN A 231 -11.45 20.86 -19.00
CA GLN A 231 -10.24 21.64 -19.30
C GLN A 231 -9.37 21.88 -18.05
N ALA A 232 -9.98 22.19 -16.91
CA ALA A 232 -9.25 22.39 -15.66
C ALA A 232 -8.63 21.08 -15.14
N LEU A 233 -9.38 19.97 -15.24
CA LEU A 233 -8.88 18.63 -14.92
C LEU A 233 -7.74 18.24 -15.85
N HIS A 234 -7.88 18.48 -17.15
CA HIS A 234 -6.82 18.20 -18.12
C HIS A 234 -5.57 19.02 -17.85
N ALA A 235 -5.69 20.30 -17.47
CA ALA A 235 -4.54 21.15 -17.13
C ALA A 235 -3.83 20.68 -15.85
N GLN A 236 -4.58 20.34 -14.80
CA GLN A 236 -4.01 19.82 -13.55
C GLN A 236 -3.32 18.46 -13.76
N TRP A 237 -3.84 17.66 -14.69
CA TRP A 237 -3.37 16.30 -14.94
C TRP A 237 -2.40 16.22 -16.11
N GLU A 238 -2.15 17.33 -16.80
CA GLU A 238 -1.27 17.41 -17.97
C GLU A 238 0.13 16.87 -17.69
N PRO A 239 0.80 17.12 -16.54
CA PRO A 239 2.10 16.51 -16.25
C PRO A 239 2.03 14.98 -16.12
N ALA A 240 0.94 14.47 -15.55
CA ALA A 240 0.74 13.04 -15.36
C ALA A 240 0.34 12.35 -16.68
N LEU A 241 -0.48 13.02 -17.50
CA LEU A 241 -0.82 12.63 -18.86
C LEU A 241 0.40 12.71 -19.78
N ALA A 242 1.30 13.68 -19.60
CA ALA A 242 2.57 13.78 -20.34
C ALA A 242 3.53 12.66 -19.96
N ILE A 243 3.57 12.21 -18.70
CA ILE A 243 4.31 11.01 -18.30
C ILE A 243 3.68 9.75 -18.90
N ILE A 244 2.35 9.68 -18.96
CA ILE A 244 1.63 8.63 -19.70
C ILE A 244 2.02 8.71 -21.18
N GLU A 245 1.86 9.83 -21.86
CA GLU A 245 2.21 9.97 -23.27
C GLU A 245 3.70 9.78 -23.54
N GLN A 246 4.60 10.11 -22.63
CA GLN A 246 6.02 9.83 -22.78
C GLN A 246 6.29 8.32 -22.68
N LYS A 247 5.68 7.65 -21.70
CA LYS A 247 5.85 6.21 -21.48
C LYS A 247 5.07 5.35 -22.49
N PHE A 248 3.96 5.85 -23.02
CA PHE A 248 3.03 5.12 -23.90
C PHE A 248 3.05 5.62 -25.35
N GLY A 249 3.27 6.91 -25.57
CA GLY A 249 3.36 7.55 -26.88
C GLY A 249 4.57 7.10 -27.68
N ALA A 250 5.66 6.71 -27.01
CA ALA A 250 6.79 6.05 -27.66
C ALA A 250 6.39 4.67 -28.24
N VAL A 251 5.52 3.93 -27.55
CA VAL A 251 5.03 2.61 -27.98
C VAL A 251 4.02 2.76 -29.12
N THR A 252 3.09 3.71 -29.04
CA THR A 252 2.13 3.96 -30.13
C THR A 252 2.78 4.56 -31.37
N LYS A 253 3.77 5.45 -31.24
CA LYS A 253 4.59 5.92 -32.39
C LYS A 253 5.39 4.78 -32.99
N PHE A 254 6.02 3.93 -32.18
CA PHE A 254 6.78 2.78 -32.67
C PHE A 254 5.89 1.76 -33.39
N LEU A 255 4.71 1.46 -32.85
CA LEU A 255 3.73 0.57 -33.50
C LEU A 255 3.16 1.19 -34.78
N GLY A 256 2.90 2.51 -34.81
CA GLY A 256 2.50 3.22 -36.01
C GLY A 256 3.56 3.16 -37.11
N GLN A 257 4.83 3.40 -36.76
CA GLN A 257 5.97 3.30 -37.67
C GLN A 257 6.18 1.86 -38.17
N MET A 258 5.98 0.86 -37.31
CA MET A 258 6.05 -0.54 -37.70
C MET A 258 4.92 -0.96 -38.66
N ILE A 259 3.69 -0.52 -38.42
CA ILE A 259 2.56 -0.78 -39.32
C ILE A 259 2.83 -0.14 -40.68
N GLU A 260 3.27 1.12 -40.70
CA GLU A 260 3.60 1.83 -41.93
C GLU A 260 4.75 1.16 -42.70
N MET A 261 5.75 0.62 -42.00
CA MET A 261 6.82 -0.16 -42.60
C MET A 261 6.30 -1.48 -43.19
N ILE A 262 5.45 -2.21 -42.48
CA ILE A 262 4.84 -3.46 -42.96
C ILE A 262 3.98 -3.21 -44.21
N GLU A 263 3.17 -2.16 -44.21
CA GLU A 263 2.33 -1.78 -45.36
C GLU A 263 3.14 -1.40 -46.61
N ARG A 264 4.34 -0.84 -46.43
CA ARG A 264 5.27 -0.54 -47.53
C ARG A 264 6.01 -1.78 -48.05
N THR A 265 6.18 -2.80 -47.21
CA THR A 265 7.00 -3.98 -47.54
C THR A 265 6.16 -5.13 -48.12
N ILE A 266 4.85 -5.16 -47.86
CA ILE A 266 3.94 -6.16 -48.45
C ILE A 266 3.44 -5.62 -49.81
N PRO A 267 3.89 -6.18 -50.95
CA PRO A 267 3.35 -5.78 -52.24
C PRO A 267 1.86 -6.12 -52.29
N ARG A 268 1.03 -5.09 -52.49
CA ARG A 268 -0.40 -5.27 -52.71
C ARG A 268 -0.58 -6.11 -53.98
N LYS A 269 -0.89 -7.39 -53.83
CA LYS A 269 -1.32 -8.23 -54.95
C LYS A 269 -2.61 -7.61 -55.49
N ARG A 270 -2.52 -7.01 -56.67
CA ARG A 270 -3.67 -6.69 -57.52
C ARG A 270 -4.11 -7.96 -58.24
#